data_AF-A0A9P0PCQ0-F1
#
_entry.id   AF-A0A9P0PCQ0-F1
#
_cell.length_a   1.000
_cell.length_b   1.000
_cell.length_c   1.000
_cell.angle_alpha   90.00
_cell.angle_beta   90.00
_cell.angle_gamma   90.00
#
_symmetry.space_group_name_H-M   'P 1'
#
loop_
_entity.id
_entity.type
_entity.pdbx_description
1 polymer ?
#
loop_
_entity_poly.entity_id
_entity_poly.type
_entity_poly.pdbx_seq_one_letter_code
_entity_poly.pdbx_strand_id
1 'polypeptide(L)'
;MKCAAVLLLVCVGFVVSQPQPQAVKEQPKDQKATQQKEAPQTAQAPKPVSEPSKEQKDQKKDEKKDVKKEQPQAKDSAANFQAECLAQSKAKQDLVAKAKMGEFKEDAALKNHMYCMAQKIGFMDNKGEILKEKLKEKSKALIGDQAAASKLVDACAQKRKDGPDTAFHTIKCFYEKSTPKHVVIV
;
A
#
# COMPACT_ATOMS: atom_id res chain seq x y z
N MET A 1 -23.65 54.86 -40.65
CA MET A 1 -22.67 54.60 -41.74
C MET A 1 -21.82 53.41 -41.28
N LYS A 2 -21.58 52.34 -42.03
CA LYS A 2 -21.01 52.13 -43.40
C LYS A 2 -19.47 52.23 -43.44
N CYS A 3 -18.85 51.20 -44.04
CA CYS A 3 -17.40 50.99 -44.34
C CYS A 3 -16.50 50.78 -43.10
N ALA A 4 -15.70 49.73 -42.90
CA ALA A 4 -15.21 48.56 -43.68
C ALA A 4 -13.88 48.70 -44.46
N ALA A 5 -12.82 48.14 -43.87
CA ALA A 5 -11.60 47.55 -44.47
C ALA A 5 -11.05 46.55 -43.44
N VAL A 6 -10.72 45.26 -43.65
CA VAL A 6 -10.37 44.40 -44.82
C VAL A 6 -8.87 44.37 -45.16
N LEU A 7 -8.31 43.14 -45.18
CA LEU A 7 -6.91 42.74 -45.53
C LEU A 7 -5.83 43.23 -44.52
N LEU A 8 -4.84 42.43 -44.06
CA LEU A 8 -4.28 41.14 -44.50
C LEU A 8 -3.90 40.20 -43.32
N LEU A 9 -4.10 38.90 -43.56
CA LEU A 9 -3.17 37.77 -43.34
C LEU A 9 -1.89 38.00 -42.49
N VAL A 10 -1.75 37.24 -41.38
CA VAL A 10 -0.98 35.98 -41.38
C VAL A 10 -1.66 34.97 -40.44
N CYS A 11 -1.98 33.76 -40.92
CA CYS A 11 -2.39 32.64 -40.06
C CYS A 11 -1.18 31.73 -39.79
N VAL A 12 -0.62 31.76 -38.58
CA VAL A 12 0.31 30.72 -38.11
C VAL A 12 -0.44 29.85 -37.10
N GLY A 13 -0.85 28.65 -37.52
CA GLY A 13 -1.71 27.78 -36.73
C GLY A 13 -0.99 27.17 -35.54
N PHE A 14 -1.40 27.51 -34.32
CA PHE A 14 -1.00 26.79 -33.12
C PHE A 14 -1.78 25.46 -33.05
N VAL A 15 -1.19 24.40 -33.61
CA VAL A 15 -1.81 23.06 -33.69
C VAL A 15 -2.11 22.51 -32.31
N VAL A 16 -3.37 22.13 -32.09
CA VAL A 16 -3.83 21.44 -30.89
C VAL A 16 -3.26 20.01 -30.89
N SER A 17 -2.23 19.78 -30.07
CA SER A 17 -1.62 18.46 -29.89
C SER A 17 -2.13 17.79 -28.60
N GLN A 18 -3.32 17.20 -28.66
CA GLN A 18 -3.80 16.30 -27.60
C GLN A 18 -3.21 14.89 -27.76
N PRO A 19 -2.66 14.27 -26.69
CA PRO A 19 -2.37 12.84 -26.68
C PRO A 19 -3.65 12.03 -26.40
N GLN A 20 -4.24 11.43 -27.44
CA GLN A 20 -5.30 10.42 -27.30
C GLN A 20 -4.70 9.04 -26.96
N PRO A 21 -5.41 8.15 -26.25
CA PRO A 21 -4.87 6.87 -25.78
C PRO A 21 -4.81 5.84 -26.91
N GLN A 22 -3.76 5.00 -26.90
CA GLN A 22 -3.67 3.89 -27.85
C GLN A 22 -4.29 2.61 -27.28
N ALA A 23 -5.44 2.23 -27.85
CA ALA A 23 -5.98 0.89 -27.71
C ALA A 23 -5.23 -0.06 -28.67
N VAL A 24 -4.47 -1.00 -28.11
CA VAL A 24 -3.88 -2.12 -28.88
C VAL A 24 -4.99 -3.15 -29.16
N LYS A 25 -5.06 -3.64 -30.40
CA LYS A 25 -6.15 -4.48 -30.90
C LYS A 25 -5.89 -5.98 -30.72
N GLU A 26 -7.00 -6.69 -30.54
CA GLU A 26 -7.14 -8.15 -30.58
C GLU A 26 -7.00 -8.72 -32.02
N GLN A 27 -6.33 -9.87 -32.15
CA GLN A 27 -6.46 -10.83 -33.27
C GLN A 27 -6.21 -12.28 -32.76
N PRO A 28 -6.71 -13.36 -33.42
CA PRO A 28 -7.26 -14.50 -32.68
C PRO A 28 -6.92 -15.94 -33.18
N LYS A 29 -7.35 -16.96 -32.40
CA LYS A 29 -7.59 -18.40 -32.75
C LYS A 29 -6.35 -19.23 -33.23
N ASP A 30 -6.17 -20.51 -32.91
CA ASP A 30 -7.06 -21.70 -32.95
C ASP A 30 -6.93 -22.57 -31.67
N GLN A 31 -7.91 -23.32 -31.14
CA GLN A 31 -8.89 -24.30 -31.67
C GLN A 31 -8.38 -25.74 -31.96
N LYS A 32 -8.40 -26.59 -30.92
CA LYS A 32 -8.84 -28.01 -30.95
C LYS A 32 -9.19 -28.44 -29.51
N ALA A 33 -10.46 -28.67 -29.14
CA ALA A 33 -11.19 -29.96 -29.21
C ALA A 33 -10.40 -31.13 -28.59
N THR A 34 -10.92 -31.91 -27.62
CA THR A 34 -12.29 -32.45 -27.54
C THR A 34 -12.84 -32.59 -26.10
N GLN A 35 -14.16 -32.78 -26.03
CA GLN A 35 -15.07 -33.15 -24.93
C GLN A 35 -14.61 -34.42 -24.12
N GLN A 36 -15.29 -34.96 -23.09
CA GLN A 36 -16.74 -35.00 -22.80
C GLN A 36 -17.06 -35.58 -21.39
N LYS A 37 -18.14 -35.10 -20.74
CA LYS A 37 -18.94 -35.78 -19.67
C LYS A 37 -18.17 -36.25 -18.39
N GLU A 38 -18.78 -36.60 -17.25
CA GLU A 38 -20.18 -36.64 -16.81
C GLU A 38 -20.30 -36.28 -15.30
N ALA A 39 -21.53 -36.15 -14.78
CA ALA A 39 -21.85 -36.01 -13.36
C ALA A 39 -23.18 -36.76 -13.08
N PRO A 40 -23.65 -36.94 -11.83
CA PRO A 40 -23.06 -36.62 -10.51
C PRO A 40 -22.98 -37.85 -9.57
N GLN A 41 -22.65 -37.69 -8.28
CA GLN A 41 -23.50 -38.19 -7.17
C GLN A 41 -23.06 -37.76 -5.74
N THR A 42 -24.08 -37.76 -4.88
CA THR A 42 -24.24 -37.40 -3.46
C THR A 42 -23.43 -38.16 -2.40
N ALA A 43 -23.48 -37.62 -1.16
CA ALA A 43 -23.32 -38.32 0.14
C ALA A 43 -21.88 -38.74 0.54
N GLN A 44 -21.52 -38.95 1.82
CA GLN A 44 -22.20 -38.81 3.13
C GLN A 44 -21.13 -38.52 4.24
N ALA A 45 -21.53 -38.26 5.48
CA ALA A 45 -20.63 -38.20 6.66
C ALA A 45 -20.93 -39.35 7.63
N PRO A 46 -19.93 -39.85 8.38
CA PRO A 46 -19.99 -39.67 9.85
C PRO A 46 -18.62 -39.51 10.56
N LYS A 47 -18.67 -39.34 11.89
CA LYS A 47 -17.59 -39.45 12.90
C LYS A 47 -17.59 -40.91 13.48
N PRO A 48 -16.87 -41.33 14.57
CA PRO A 48 -16.00 -40.62 15.53
C PRO A 48 -14.73 -41.41 16.02
N VAL A 49 -14.18 -40.99 17.18
CA VAL A 49 -13.22 -41.67 18.11
C VAL A 49 -11.79 -42.01 17.60
N SER A 50 -10.76 -42.21 18.43
CA SER A 50 -10.68 -42.32 19.91
C SER A 50 -9.45 -41.61 20.55
N GLU A 51 -9.56 -41.33 21.86
CA GLU A 51 -8.46 -41.01 22.80
C GLU A 51 -7.74 -42.30 23.27
N PRO A 52 -6.53 -42.28 23.89
CA PRO A 52 -6.44 -41.96 25.33
C PRO A 52 -5.10 -41.34 25.88
N SER A 53 -5.18 -40.93 27.16
CA SER A 53 -4.14 -40.91 28.24
C SER A 53 -2.99 -41.96 28.13
N LYS A 54 -1.79 -41.88 28.76
CA LYS A 54 -1.12 -41.04 29.82
C LYS A 54 0.41 -41.44 29.88
N GLU A 55 1.39 -40.95 30.66
CA GLU A 55 1.65 -39.82 31.60
C GLU A 55 3.18 -39.73 31.98
N GLN A 56 3.75 -38.52 32.17
CA GLN A 56 5.07 -38.22 32.82
C GLN A 56 6.36 -38.81 32.15
N LYS A 57 7.60 -38.34 32.39
CA LYS A 57 8.19 -37.44 33.43
C LYS A 57 9.46 -36.68 32.92
N ASP A 58 9.82 -35.58 33.61
CA ASP A 58 11.12 -34.87 33.71
C ASP A 58 11.87 -34.24 32.50
N GLN A 59 11.97 -32.90 32.55
CA GLN A 59 13.20 -32.05 32.55
C GLN A 59 14.44 -32.50 31.73
N LYS A 60 15.14 -31.68 30.93
CA LYS A 60 15.60 -30.28 31.17
C LYS A 60 16.30 -29.71 29.90
N LYS A 61 16.28 -28.37 29.71
CA LYS A 61 17.06 -27.61 28.70
C LYS A 61 16.70 -27.92 27.23
N ASP A 62 16.94 -27.04 26.25
CA ASP A 62 17.62 -25.74 26.31
C ASP A 62 16.76 -24.56 25.82
N GLU A 63 17.14 -23.35 26.23
CA GLU A 63 16.34 -22.14 26.05
C GLU A 63 16.78 -21.33 24.82
N LYS A 64 15.86 -21.06 23.88
CA LYS A 64 15.93 -19.81 23.09
C LYS A 64 14.55 -19.22 22.80
N LYS A 65 14.12 -18.39 23.75
CA LYS A 65 12.85 -17.66 23.76
C LYS A 65 12.95 -16.36 22.94
N ASP A 66 12.86 -16.44 21.61
CA ASP A 66 12.69 -15.27 20.73
C ASP A 66 11.24 -14.72 20.76
N VAL A 67 10.70 -14.59 21.97
CA VAL A 67 9.34 -14.08 22.23
C VAL A 67 9.39 -12.56 22.38
N LYS A 68 8.75 -11.89 21.42
CA LYS A 68 8.06 -10.60 21.58
C LYS A 68 8.94 -9.44 22.08
N LYS A 69 9.62 -8.74 21.15
CA LYS A 69 10.00 -7.33 21.36
C LYS A 69 8.73 -6.46 21.31
N GLU A 70 7.93 -6.53 22.37
CA GLU A 70 6.82 -5.60 22.58
C GLU A 70 7.41 -4.19 22.70
N GLN A 71 6.90 -3.26 21.90
CA GLN A 71 7.54 -1.96 21.73
C GLN A 71 7.07 -1.00 22.83
N PRO A 72 7.99 -0.37 23.60
CA PRO A 72 7.60 0.60 24.63
C PRO A 72 6.76 1.74 24.06
N GLN A 73 5.59 1.99 24.65
CA GLN A 73 4.68 3.09 24.30
C GLN A 73 5.16 4.41 24.93
N ALA A 74 6.27 4.94 24.42
CA ALA A 74 6.88 6.17 24.89
C ALA A 74 6.25 7.41 24.22
N LYS A 75 5.06 7.82 24.72
CA LYS A 75 4.33 9.07 24.43
C LYS A 75 4.30 9.49 22.95
N ASP A 76 3.21 9.12 22.30
CA ASP A 76 2.98 9.26 20.86
C ASP A 76 3.22 10.67 20.32
N SER A 77 4.17 10.78 19.41
CA SER A 77 4.42 11.95 18.56
C SER A 77 5.22 11.52 17.34
N ALA A 78 4.79 11.90 16.14
CA ALA A 78 5.47 11.50 14.90
C ALA A 78 6.96 11.92 14.87
N ALA A 79 7.30 13.03 15.54
CA ALA A 79 8.68 13.48 15.73
C ALA A 79 9.55 12.50 16.53
N ASN A 80 9.01 11.84 17.56
CA ASN A 80 9.74 10.84 18.35
C ASN A 80 10.03 9.60 17.47
N PHE A 81 9.01 9.15 16.74
CA PHE A 81 9.11 8.01 15.83
C PHE A 81 10.09 8.28 14.68
N GLN A 82 10.10 9.50 14.13
CA GLN A 82 11.01 9.94 13.07
C GLN A 82 12.48 9.71 13.46
N ALA A 83 12.89 10.06 14.69
CA ALA A 83 14.26 9.88 15.16
C ALA A 83 14.62 8.39 15.31
N GLU A 84 13.75 7.60 15.98
CA GLU A 84 13.96 6.15 16.14
C GLU A 84 14.00 5.40 14.80
N CYS A 85 13.16 5.79 13.84
CA CYS A 85 13.09 5.16 12.54
C CYS A 85 14.24 5.58 11.62
N LEU A 86 14.80 6.79 11.74
CA LEU A 86 16.07 7.15 11.09
C LEU A 86 17.22 6.29 11.66
N ALA A 87 17.31 6.18 12.99
CA ALA A 87 18.36 5.42 13.67
C ALA A 87 18.35 3.91 13.33
N GLN A 88 17.17 3.32 13.14
CA GLN A 88 17.01 1.90 12.74
C GLN A 88 17.24 1.68 11.24
N SER A 89 16.59 2.46 10.37
CA SER A 89 16.65 2.28 8.91
C SER A 89 17.97 2.70 8.25
N LYS A 90 18.74 3.56 8.92
CA LYS A 90 19.90 4.29 8.37
C LYS A 90 19.55 5.21 7.17
N ALA A 91 18.28 5.57 7.01
CA ALA A 91 17.87 6.54 6.00
C ALA A 91 18.49 7.92 6.27
N LYS A 92 18.88 8.61 5.20
CA LYS A 92 19.34 10.01 5.29
C LYS A 92 18.15 10.94 5.51
N GLN A 93 18.31 11.92 6.39
CA GLN A 93 17.25 12.86 6.73
C GLN A 93 16.79 13.71 5.53
N ASP A 94 17.70 14.09 4.62
CA ASP A 94 17.36 14.83 3.40
C ASP A 94 16.44 14.02 2.47
N LEU A 95 16.69 12.71 2.39
CA LEU A 95 15.98 11.77 1.52
C LEU A 95 14.56 11.52 2.07
N VAL A 96 14.39 11.46 3.40
CA VAL A 96 13.06 11.43 4.03
C VAL A 96 12.32 12.77 3.86
N ALA A 97 13.02 13.91 4.00
CA ALA A 97 12.40 15.23 3.82
C ALA A 97 11.87 15.42 2.38
N LYS A 98 12.67 15.04 1.38
CA LYS A 98 12.28 14.97 -0.04
C LYS A 98 11.04 14.11 -0.26
N ALA A 99 10.97 12.92 0.34
CA ALA A 99 9.80 12.05 0.23
C ALA A 99 8.51 12.69 0.82
N LYS A 100 8.61 13.47 1.90
CA LYS A 100 7.46 14.25 2.45
C LYS A 100 7.02 15.38 1.53
N MET A 101 7.88 15.82 0.59
CA MET A 101 7.60 16.81 -0.46
C MET A 101 7.19 16.17 -1.81
N GLY A 102 7.02 14.84 -1.86
CA GLY A 102 6.65 14.11 -3.08
C GLY A 102 7.82 13.53 -3.89
N GLU A 103 9.07 13.82 -3.53
CA GLU A 103 10.27 13.27 -4.19
C GLU A 103 10.60 11.86 -3.67
N PHE A 104 9.75 10.88 -4.03
CA PHE A 104 9.90 9.48 -3.64
C PHE A 104 11.00 8.74 -4.45
N LYS A 105 12.25 8.80 -3.99
CA LYS A 105 13.33 7.93 -4.48
C LYS A 105 13.12 6.48 -4.02
N GLU A 106 13.29 5.52 -4.92
CA GLU A 106 13.33 4.09 -4.58
C GLU A 106 14.67 3.73 -3.90
N ASP A 107 14.70 3.87 -2.58
CA ASP A 107 15.88 3.65 -1.76
C ASP A 107 15.56 2.68 -0.61
N ALA A 108 16.35 1.62 -0.43
CA ALA A 108 16.08 0.58 0.55
C ALA A 108 16.02 1.12 1.99
N ALA A 109 16.83 2.13 2.31
CA ALA A 109 16.77 2.76 3.63
C ALA A 109 15.48 3.57 3.79
N LEU A 110 14.98 4.24 2.74
CA LEU A 110 13.69 4.93 2.78
C LEU A 110 12.52 3.95 2.96
N LYS A 111 12.51 2.84 2.22
CA LYS A 111 11.47 1.80 2.35
C LYS A 111 11.44 1.25 3.79
N ASN A 112 12.60 0.99 4.38
CA ASN A 112 12.73 0.58 5.79
C ASN A 112 12.31 1.68 6.79
N HIS A 113 12.60 2.95 6.49
CA HIS A 113 12.16 4.08 7.32
C HIS A 113 10.63 4.19 7.35
N MET A 114 10.01 4.14 6.17
CA MET A 114 8.56 4.16 6.00
C MET A 114 7.87 2.97 6.65
N TYR A 115 8.48 1.78 6.61
CA TYR A 115 7.98 0.60 7.33
C TYR A 115 7.94 0.81 8.84
N CYS A 116 9.06 1.27 9.41
CA CYS A 116 9.15 1.58 10.84
C CYS A 116 8.12 2.63 11.25
N MET A 117 7.94 3.70 10.46
CA MET A 117 6.92 4.72 10.73
C MET A 117 5.50 4.14 10.65
N ALA A 118 5.21 3.30 9.65
CA ALA A 118 3.90 2.65 9.48
C ALA A 118 3.51 1.75 10.68
N GLN A 119 4.50 1.04 11.23
CA GLN A 119 4.36 0.24 12.45
C GLN A 119 4.16 1.12 13.68
N LYS A 120 4.98 2.17 13.84
CA LYS A 120 4.91 3.12 14.96
C LYS A 120 3.57 3.86 15.03
N ILE A 121 3.00 4.23 13.89
CA ILE A 121 1.69 4.90 13.79
C ILE A 121 0.52 3.91 13.97
N GLY A 122 0.78 2.60 13.85
CA GLY A 122 -0.18 1.53 14.12
C GLY A 122 -1.13 1.19 12.96
N PHE A 123 -0.71 1.42 11.71
CA PHE A 123 -1.49 1.02 10.53
C PHE A 123 -0.90 -0.16 9.74
N MET A 124 0.26 -0.66 10.16
CA MET A 124 0.91 -1.85 9.60
C MET A 124 1.47 -2.72 10.72
N ASP A 125 1.44 -4.05 10.55
CA ASP A 125 1.95 -5.00 11.55
C ASP A 125 3.46 -5.30 11.39
N ASN A 126 3.96 -6.27 12.16
CA ASN A 126 5.37 -6.71 12.09
C ASN A 126 5.68 -7.64 10.92
N LYS A 127 4.69 -8.02 10.10
CA LYS A 127 4.80 -8.88 8.91
C LYS A 127 4.71 -8.10 7.60
N GLY A 128 4.21 -6.86 7.64
CA GLY A 128 3.97 -6.01 6.47
C GLY A 128 2.51 -5.95 6.04
N GLU A 129 1.59 -6.51 6.82
CA GLU A 129 0.15 -6.45 6.52
C GLU A 129 -0.43 -5.09 6.91
N ILE A 130 -1.21 -4.49 6.01
CA ILE A 130 -1.86 -3.20 6.26
C ILE A 130 -3.13 -3.44 7.08
N LEU A 131 -3.18 -2.84 8.27
CA LEU A 131 -4.35 -2.82 9.15
C LEU A 131 -5.38 -1.82 8.59
N LYS A 132 -6.07 -2.18 7.50
CA LYS A 132 -6.91 -1.27 6.69
C LYS A 132 -7.85 -0.39 7.51
N GLU A 133 -8.54 -0.94 8.51
CA GLU A 133 -9.48 -0.15 9.32
C GLU A 133 -8.77 0.88 10.21
N LYS A 134 -7.57 0.57 10.73
CA LYS A 134 -6.72 1.56 11.41
C LYS A 134 -6.17 2.59 10.43
N LEU A 135 -5.85 2.21 9.20
CA LEU A 135 -5.47 3.20 8.18
C LEU A 135 -6.65 4.10 7.80
N LYS A 136 -7.88 3.60 7.72
CA LYS A 136 -9.10 4.42 7.51
C LYS A 136 -9.34 5.39 8.65
N GLU A 137 -9.21 4.93 9.90
CA GLU A 137 -9.31 5.75 11.12
C GLU A 137 -8.30 6.91 11.11
N LYS A 138 -7.02 6.62 10.87
CA LYS A 138 -5.96 7.65 10.76
C LYS A 138 -6.18 8.57 9.55
N SER A 139 -6.59 8.02 8.41
CA SER A 139 -6.85 8.81 7.19
C SER A 139 -8.03 9.76 7.37
N LYS A 140 -9.11 9.32 8.03
CA LYS A 140 -10.26 10.18 8.40
C LYS A 140 -9.81 11.33 9.30
N ALA A 141 -8.93 11.07 10.27
CA ALA A 141 -8.41 12.12 11.15
C ALA A 141 -7.54 13.17 10.42
N LEU A 142 -6.88 12.80 9.31
CA LEU A 142 -6.09 13.72 8.48
C LEU A 142 -6.93 14.46 7.40
N ILE A 143 -7.96 13.81 6.86
CA ILE A 143 -8.74 14.31 5.71
C ILE A 143 -10.04 15.02 6.15
N GLY A 144 -10.58 14.67 7.32
CA GLY A 144 -11.89 15.12 7.82
C GLY A 144 -13.07 14.33 7.25
N ASP A 145 -12.97 13.85 6.01
CA ASP A 145 -14.02 13.08 5.32
C ASP A 145 -13.77 11.56 5.34
N GLN A 146 -14.77 10.77 5.73
CA GLN A 146 -14.68 9.31 5.87
C GLN A 146 -14.83 8.54 4.54
N ALA A 147 -15.56 9.08 3.56
CA ALA A 147 -15.74 8.45 2.25
C ALA A 147 -14.48 8.62 1.39
N ALA A 148 -13.90 9.82 1.39
CA ALA A 148 -12.61 10.13 0.77
C ALA A 148 -11.48 9.33 1.42
N ALA A 149 -11.43 9.28 2.76
CA ALA A 149 -10.46 8.44 3.48
C ALA A 149 -10.59 6.95 3.12
N SER A 150 -11.80 6.40 3.08
CA SER A 150 -12.01 4.99 2.70
C SER A 150 -11.61 4.73 1.25
N LYS A 151 -12.04 5.58 0.31
CA LYS A 151 -11.68 5.50 -1.12
C LYS A 151 -10.16 5.57 -1.34
N LEU A 152 -9.45 6.41 -0.58
CA LEU A 152 -8.00 6.55 -0.65
C LEU A 152 -7.29 5.31 -0.07
N VAL A 153 -7.76 4.78 1.07
CA VAL A 153 -7.28 3.51 1.62
C VAL A 153 -7.47 2.38 0.62
N ASP A 154 -8.68 2.19 0.09
CA ASP A 154 -8.94 1.02 -0.74
C ASP A 154 -8.28 1.10 -2.13
N ALA A 155 -7.93 2.30 -2.60
CA ALA A 155 -7.07 2.49 -3.77
C ALA A 155 -5.58 2.21 -3.50
N CYS A 156 -5.05 2.62 -2.34
CA CYS A 156 -3.60 2.63 -2.07
C CYS A 156 -3.08 1.51 -1.16
N ALA A 157 -3.91 0.96 -0.28
CA ALA A 157 -3.54 -0.08 0.68
C ALA A 157 -3.50 -1.47 0.01
N GLN A 158 -2.50 -1.64 -0.85
CA GLN A 158 -2.23 -2.85 -1.60
C GLN A 158 -0.93 -3.49 -1.10
N LYS A 159 -0.97 -4.78 -0.78
CA LYS A 159 0.24 -5.55 -0.45
C LYS A 159 1.20 -5.57 -1.65
N ARG A 160 2.50 -5.53 -1.37
CA ARG A 160 3.59 -5.62 -2.33
C ARG A 160 4.55 -6.76 -1.96
N LYS A 161 5.79 -6.71 -2.45
CA LYS A 161 6.80 -7.77 -2.30
C LYS A 161 7.07 -8.11 -0.82
N ASP A 162 7.21 -7.08 0.00
CA ASP A 162 7.55 -7.17 1.43
C ASP A 162 6.95 -5.96 2.19
N GLY A 163 7.10 -5.93 3.52
CA GLY A 163 6.58 -4.83 4.37
C GLY A 163 7.13 -3.45 4.00
N PRO A 164 8.47 -3.27 3.87
CA PRO A 164 9.08 -2.04 3.36
C PRO A 164 8.53 -1.56 2.00
N ASP A 165 8.41 -2.46 1.04
CA ASP A 165 7.84 -2.15 -0.28
C ASP A 165 6.36 -1.76 -0.19
N THR A 166 5.59 -2.48 0.64
CA THR A 166 4.17 -2.22 0.89
C THR A 166 3.96 -0.85 1.55
N ALA A 167 4.77 -0.50 2.55
CA ALA A 167 4.71 0.79 3.25
C ALA A 167 5.04 1.94 2.29
N PHE A 168 6.15 1.83 1.56
CA PHE A 168 6.59 2.83 0.58
C PHE A 168 5.54 3.11 -0.49
N HIS A 169 5.02 2.06 -1.14
CA HIS A 169 4.02 2.23 -2.20
C HIS A 169 2.67 2.73 -1.66
N THR A 170 2.28 2.36 -0.43
CA THR A 170 1.07 2.91 0.20
C THR A 170 1.23 4.42 0.44
N ILE A 171 2.31 4.84 1.10
CA ILE A 171 2.55 6.26 1.45
C ILE A 171 2.72 7.13 0.19
N LYS A 172 3.45 6.63 -0.83
CA LYS A 172 3.58 7.30 -2.12
C LYS A 172 2.22 7.49 -2.82
N CYS A 173 1.43 6.42 -2.92
CA CYS A 173 0.10 6.48 -3.51
C CYS A 173 -0.84 7.45 -2.76
N PHE A 174 -0.73 7.50 -1.43
CA PHE A 174 -1.48 8.46 -0.61
C PHE A 174 -1.13 9.91 -0.98
N TYR A 175 0.16 10.25 -1.08
CA TYR A 175 0.60 11.59 -1.50
C TYR A 175 0.09 11.93 -2.91
N GLU A 176 0.25 11.01 -3.87
CA GLU A 176 -0.13 11.20 -5.28
C GLU A 176 -1.65 11.37 -5.49
N LYS A 177 -2.48 10.67 -4.70
CA LYS A 177 -3.95 10.66 -4.87
C LYS A 177 -4.71 11.63 -3.96
N SER A 178 -4.04 12.36 -3.07
CA SER A 178 -4.65 13.32 -2.14
C SER A 178 -4.60 14.78 -2.63
N THR A 179 -4.42 15.00 -3.93
CA THR A 179 -4.46 16.35 -4.52
C THR A 179 -5.82 17.03 -4.30
N PRO A 180 -5.86 18.35 -4.02
CA PRO A 180 -4.74 19.29 -3.91
C PRO A 180 -4.10 19.39 -2.51
N LYS A 181 -4.61 18.68 -1.50
CA LYS A 181 -4.11 18.73 -0.11
C LYS A 181 -3.34 17.46 0.25
N HIS A 182 -2.08 17.39 -0.17
CA HIS A 182 -1.24 16.20 0.00
C HIS A 182 -1.22 15.67 1.45
N VAL A 183 -1.72 14.44 1.62
CA VAL A 183 -1.78 13.73 2.91
C VAL A 183 -0.46 13.01 3.15
N VAL A 184 0.38 13.61 3.99
CA VAL A 184 1.62 13.01 4.48
C VAL A 184 1.33 12.25 5.78
N ILE A 185 1.46 10.93 5.75
CA ILE A 185 1.16 10.05 6.90
C ILE A 185 2.36 9.90 7.86
N VAL A 186 3.58 10.07 7.36
CA VAL A 186 4.84 9.76 8.07
C VAL A 186 5.74 10.97 8.23
#